data_AF-A0A6I8RFE7-F1
#
_entry.id   AF-A0A6I8RFE7-F1
#
_cell.length_a   1.000
_cell.length_b   1.000
_cell.length_c   1.000
_cell.angle_alpha   90.00
_cell.angle_beta   90.00
_cell.angle_gamma   90.00
#
_symmetry.space_group_name_H-M   'P 1'
#
loop_
_entity.id
_entity.type
_entity.pdbx_description
1 polymer ?
#
loop_
_entity_poly.entity_id
_entity_poly.type
_entity_poly.pdbx_seq_one_letter_code
_entity_poly.pdbx_strand_id
1 'polypeptide(L)'
;MFPVTNYYQASTYDLSTWRRSMGRNQVLFYADNWPIKALPFVNNSLFDSVQLTTDNPRKLIMMPLWVLMFLAVAAAAPLDDDDDKIVGGYECTPHSQPWQVLFTYNGGNWCGGSLISPRWIISAAHCYQPPKTLVALLGEHDLKKKEGTEQHIQVEAAYKHFGYKDKAHDHDIMLVKLAKPAQYNQYVQPIPVARSCPTDGAKCLVSGFGNVLGYNARYPDQLQCLDVPIVSDSSCKASYPRMISENMFCAGFLEGGKGSCKGDSGGPLICNGELYGAVSWGGSYCISKNSPGVYAKVCNYLDWIKNITENN
;
A
#
# COMPACT_ATOMS: atom_id res chain seq x y z
N MET A 1 34.25 24.22 46.28
CA MET A 1 34.29 25.02 45.03
C MET A 1 33.14 24.54 44.14
N PHE A 2 31.98 25.17 44.30
CA PHE A 2 30.87 25.24 43.33
C PHE A 2 31.17 26.44 42.38
N PRO A 3 30.41 26.73 41.29
CA PRO A 3 29.06 26.25 40.92
C PRO A 3 28.96 25.70 39.47
N VAL A 4 27.98 24.86 39.08
CA VAL A 4 26.52 25.05 38.87
C VAL A 4 26.14 26.21 37.95
N THR A 5 25.43 25.93 36.86
CA THR A 5 24.29 26.69 36.26
C THR A 5 23.96 26.05 34.89
N ASN A 6 22.75 26.06 34.35
CA ASN A 6 21.39 25.92 34.85
C ASN A 6 20.53 25.58 33.62
N TYR A 7 19.40 24.92 33.87
CA TYR A 7 18.26 24.74 32.97
C TYR A 7 17.82 26.05 32.27
N TYR A 8 17.18 25.99 31.10
CA TYR A 8 15.79 26.43 30.90
C TYR A 8 15.27 26.10 29.48
N GLN A 9 14.04 25.61 29.47
CA GLN A 9 13.15 25.37 28.35
C GLN A 9 12.32 26.66 28.07
N ALA A 10 11.64 26.71 26.91
CA ALA A 10 10.62 27.70 26.51
C ALA A 10 11.17 29.07 26.11
N SER A 11 10.59 29.87 25.23
CA SER A 11 9.44 29.84 24.31
C SER A 11 9.45 31.22 23.62
N THR A 12 8.92 31.32 22.41
CA THR A 12 8.22 32.50 21.85
C THR A 12 8.80 33.91 22.07
N TYR A 13 9.27 34.54 21.00
CA TYR A 13 9.14 35.99 20.75
C TYR A 13 8.65 36.16 19.31
N ASP A 14 7.39 36.52 19.10
CA ASP A 14 6.80 37.87 19.17
C ASP A 14 7.04 38.65 17.87
N LEU A 15 6.01 38.61 17.04
CA LEU A 15 5.82 39.39 15.83
C LEU A 15 5.34 40.80 16.22
N SER A 16 6.25 41.68 16.63
CA SER A 16 5.92 43.10 16.67
C SER A 16 7.17 43.99 16.64
N THR A 17 7.59 44.33 15.42
CA THR A 17 8.07 45.64 14.94
C THR A 17 9.10 45.45 13.85
N TRP A 18 8.67 45.54 12.59
CA TRP A 18 9.25 46.39 11.55
C TRP A 18 8.33 46.29 10.33
N ARG A 19 7.40 47.25 10.25
CA ARG A 19 6.42 47.38 9.16
C ARG A 19 6.85 48.58 8.32
N ARG A 20 6.81 48.40 7.00
CA ARG A 20 7.00 49.34 5.87
C ARG A 20 8.47 49.43 5.44
N SER A 21 8.86 48.88 4.29
CA SER A 21 8.37 49.23 2.95
C SER A 21 8.69 48.13 1.93
N MET A 22 7.66 47.63 1.21
CA MET A 22 7.67 46.89 -0.09
C MET A 22 8.57 45.63 -0.18
N GLY A 23 8.15 44.42 -0.57
CA GLY A 23 6.96 43.85 -1.20
C GLY A 23 7.24 42.34 -1.40
N ARG A 24 6.19 41.52 -1.48
CA ARG A 24 6.18 40.07 -1.24
C ARG A 24 6.74 39.20 -2.38
N ASN A 25 7.15 37.99 -2.00
CA ASN A 25 7.36 36.76 -2.79
C ASN A 25 8.76 36.45 -3.34
N GLN A 26 9.67 36.03 -2.47
CA GLN A 26 10.72 35.06 -2.82
C GLN A 26 10.85 34.01 -1.69
N VAL A 27 10.83 32.72 -2.07
CA VAL A 27 11.25 31.59 -1.22
C VAL A 27 12.34 30.87 -1.99
N LEU A 28 13.50 30.67 -1.35
CA LEU A 28 14.69 30.02 -1.91
C LEU A 28 14.56 28.48 -1.82
N PHE A 29 14.86 27.78 -2.92
CA PHE A 29 15.17 26.36 -2.90
C PHE A 29 16.63 26.16 -3.33
N TYR A 30 17.35 25.28 -2.63
CA TYR A 30 18.68 24.81 -3.02
C TYR A 30 18.55 23.49 -3.80
N ALA A 31 19.16 23.43 -4.98
CA ALA A 31 19.45 22.20 -5.72
C ALA A 31 20.70 22.42 -6.58
N ASP A 32 21.51 21.38 -6.73
CA ASP A 32 22.88 21.38 -7.27
C ASP A 32 23.02 21.94 -8.70
N ASN A 33 24.00 22.85 -8.86
CA ASN A 33 24.78 23.20 -10.06
C ASN A 33 24.11 23.23 -11.46
N TRP A 34 23.34 24.29 -11.77
CA TRP A 34 23.42 25.11 -12.99
C TRP A 34 22.43 26.31 -12.92
N PRO A 35 22.67 27.48 -13.56
CA PRO A 35 21.81 28.64 -13.39
C PRO A 35 20.62 28.62 -14.37
N ILE A 36 19.40 28.51 -13.85
CA ILE A 36 18.17 28.75 -14.62
C ILE A 36 17.55 30.07 -14.12
N LYS A 37 17.39 31.06 -15.00
CA LYS A 37 16.67 32.30 -14.72
C LYS A 37 15.16 32.02 -14.63
N ALA A 38 14.55 32.34 -13.50
CA ALA A 38 13.10 32.32 -13.33
C ALA A 38 12.46 33.59 -13.91
N LEU A 39 11.35 33.43 -14.63
CA LEU A 39 10.43 34.51 -15.02
C LEU A 39 9.12 34.35 -14.26
N PRO A 40 8.44 35.44 -13.83
CA PRO A 40 7.24 35.35 -13.02
C PRO A 40 6.00 35.01 -13.84
N PHE A 41 5.12 34.20 -13.24
CA PHE A 41 3.74 33.96 -13.70
C PHE A 41 2.80 35.03 -13.13
N VAL A 42 1.89 35.55 -13.97
CA VAL A 42 0.65 36.21 -13.55
C VAL A 42 -0.50 35.61 -14.36
N ASN A 43 -1.48 35.08 -13.64
CA ASN A 43 -2.76 34.55 -14.13
C ASN A 43 -3.80 35.67 -14.23
N ASN A 44 -4.60 35.67 -15.30
CA ASN A 44 -6.07 35.47 -15.33
C ASN A 44 -6.80 36.30 -16.40
N SER A 45 -7.87 35.66 -16.90
CA SER A 45 -9.03 36.16 -17.66
C SER A 45 -8.90 36.34 -19.18
N LEU A 46 -9.57 35.41 -19.87
CA LEU A 46 -10.66 35.60 -20.84
C LEU A 46 -10.43 36.53 -22.02
N PHE A 47 -10.54 35.91 -23.21
CA PHE A 47 -10.84 36.48 -24.52
C PHE A 47 -10.13 37.79 -24.83
N ASP A 48 -9.03 37.71 -25.56
CA ASP A 48 -8.83 38.64 -26.66
C ASP A 48 -8.10 37.97 -27.82
N SER A 49 -8.62 38.26 -29.00
CA SER A 49 -8.14 37.82 -30.30
C SER A 49 -6.67 38.18 -30.50
N VAL A 50 -5.87 37.21 -30.94
CA VAL A 50 -4.50 37.48 -31.39
C VAL A 50 -4.59 38.29 -32.68
N GLN A 51 -4.51 39.61 -32.57
CA GLN A 51 -4.20 40.46 -33.72
C GLN A 51 -2.70 40.39 -33.98
N LEU A 52 -2.33 39.72 -35.07
CA LEU A 52 -0.97 39.78 -35.61
C LEU A 52 -0.79 41.13 -36.30
N THR A 53 -0.17 42.09 -35.63
CA THR A 53 0.36 43.29 -36.29
C THR A 53 1.74 42.97 -36.84
N THR A 54 1.89 43.04 -38.16
CA THR A 54 3.18 42.93 -38.83
C THR A 54 3.72 44.33 -39.13
N ASP A 55 4.83 44.72 -38.49
CA ASP A 55 5.59 45.92 -38.84
C ASP A 55 6.43 45.70 -40.10
N ASN A 56 5.79 45.51 -41.27
CA ASN A 56 6.37 45.85 -42.58
C ASN A 56 5.39 45.63 -43.74
N PRO A 57 4.95 46.66 -44.49
CA PRO A 57 3.97 46.51 -45.57
C PRO A 57 4.58 46.08 -46.92
N ARG A 58 5.67 45.29 -46.92
CA ARG A 58 6.27 44.75 -48.16
C ARG A 58 6.94 43.40 -47.91
N LYS A 59 6.15 42.33 -47.82
CA LYS A 59 6.55 40.97 -48.21
C LYS A 59 5.31 40.06 -48.19
N LEU A 60 4.55 40.11 -49.28
CA LEU A 60 3.60 39.06 -49.63
C LEU A 60 4.44 37.85 -50.06
N ILE A 61 4.70 36.91 -49.15
CA ILE A 61 5.35 35.64 -49.48
C ILE A 61 4.46 34.51 -48.96
N MET A 62 3.59 34.06 -49.87
CA MET A 62 3.20 32.67 -50.11
C MET A 62 3.62 31.69 -49.00
N MET A 63 2.74 31.44 -48.02
CA MET A 63 2.94 30.33 -47.08
C MET A 63 2.80 29.01 -47.84
N PRO A 64 3.77 28.09 -47.77
CA PRO A 64 3.62 26.78 -48.39
C PRO A 64 2.59 25.96 -47.58
N LEU A 65 1.67 25.34 -48.31
CA LEU A 65 0.52 24.54 -47.85
C LEU A 65 0.86 23.28 -47.01
N TRP A 66 2.08 23.18 -46.46
CA TRP A 66 2.58 22.02 -45.74
C TRP A 66 2.56 22.18 -44.21
N VAL A 67 2.21 23.37 -43.69
CA VAL A 67 2.13 23.62 -42.23
C VAL A 67 0.77 23.21 -41.62
N LEU A 68 -0.23 22.88 -42.45
CA LEU A 68 -1.56 22.48 -41.99
C LEU A 68 -1.74 20.96 -41.78
N MET A 69 -0.67 20.16 -41.88
CA MET A 69 -0.78 18.68 -41.85
C MET A 69 -0.08 18.01 -40.65
N PHE A 70 0.11 18.71 -39.53
CA PHE A 70 0.79 18.12 -38.35
C PHE A 70 0.19 18.34 -36.96
N LEU A 71 -1.05 18.83 -36.81
CA LEU A 71 -1.68 18.92 -35.47
C LEU A 71 -3.16 18.50 -35.43
N ALA A 72 -3.53 17.51 -36.24
CA ALA A 72 -4.82 16.83 -36.15
C ALA A 72 -4.63 15.32 -35.93
N VAL A 73 -3.81 14.95 -34.94
CA VAL A 73 -3.90 13.65 -34.27
C VAL A 73 -3.84 13.93 -32.77
N ALA A 74 -4.84 14.64 -32.26
CA ALA A 74 -5.30 14.42 -30.90
C ALA A 74 -6.07 13.09 -30.93
N ALA A 75 -5.34 11.98 -31.11
CA ALA A 75 -5.86 10.69 -30.74
C ALA A 75 -6.20 10.80 -29.26
N ALA A 76 -7.47 10.53 -28.94
CA ALA A 76 -7.93 10.32 -27.59
C ALA A 76 -7.05 9.22 -26.95
N ALA A 77 -6.01 9.62 -26.24
CA ALA A 77 -5.46 8.80 -25.19
C ALA A 77 -6.45 8.94 -24.03
N PRO A 78 -7.00 7.84 -23.47
CA PRO A 78 -7.64 7.94 -22.17
C PRO A 78 -6.57 8.49 -21.22
N LEU A 79 -6.89 9.62 -20.58
CA LEU A 79 -6.17 10.03 -19.38
C LEU A 79 -6.64 9.04 -18.32
N ASP A 80 -5.92 7.93 -18.18
CA ASP A 80 -6.06 7.06 -17.02
C ASP A 80 -5.65 7.90 -15.80
N ASP A 81 -6.65 8.38 -15.08
CA ASP A 81 -6.54 9.11 -13.82
C ASP A 81 -6.22 8.07 -12.72
N ASP A 82 -4.95 7.68 -12.69
CA ASP A 82 -4.49 6.41 -12.14
C ASP A 82 -3.93 6.59 -10.71
N ASP A 83 -4.76 7.09 -9.79
CA ASP A 83 -4.27 7.72 -8.56
C ASP A 83 -4.89 7.21 -7.24
N ASP A 84 -5.14 5.89 -7.08
CA ASP A 84 -5.48 5.24 -5.79
C ASP A 84 -4.96 3.78 -5.75
N LYS A 85 -3.72 3.52 -5.31
CA LYS A 85 -3.03 2.23 -5.55
C LYS A 85 -2.15 1.71 -4.41
N ILE A 86 -2.23 0.43 -3.98
CA ILE A 86 -1.09 -0.20 -3.21
C ILE A 86 0.18 0.28 -3.89
N VAL A 87 1.22 0.75 -3.18
CA VAL A 87 2.19 1.61 -3.87
C VAL A 87 2.70 0.97 -5.17
N GLY A 88 2.35 1.57 -6.32
CA GLY A 88 2.64 1.07 -7.67
C GLY A 88 1.90 -0.20 -8.16
N GLY A 89 0.84 -0.58 -7.47
CA GLY A 89 -0.15 -1.62 -7.78
C GLY A 89 -1.34 -1.05 -8.57
N TYR A 90 -2.50 -1.70 -8.46
CA TYR A 90 -3.70 -1.38 -9.24
C TYR A 90 -4.96 -1.83 -8.49
N GLU A 91 -6.10 -1.21 -8.78
CA GLU A 91 -7.39 -1.69 -8.28
C GLU A 91 -7.60 -3.15 -8.73
N CYS A 92 -7.85 -4.05 -7.79
CA CYS A 92 -8.22 -5.42 -8.15
C CYS A 92 -9.48 -5.39 -9.02
N THR A 93 -9.61 -6.32 -9.98
CA THR A 93 -10.92 -6.51 -10.61
C THR A 93 -11.95 -6.84 -9.51
N PRO A 94 -13.13 -6.20 -9.47
CA PRO A 94 -14.12 -6.41 -8.42
C PRO A 94 -14.38 -7.88 -8.13
N HIS A 95 -14.25 -8.25 -6.86
CA HIS A 95 -14.44 -9.61 -6.33
C HIS A 95 -13.54 -10.69 -6.94
N SER A 96 -12.45 -10.33 -7.62
CA SER A 96 -11.45 -11.30 -8.13
C SER A 96 -10.65 -12.02 -7.03
N GLN A 97 -10.68 -11.49 -5.80
CA GLN A 97 -10.01 -12.03 -4.63
C GLN A 97 -11.04 -12.50 -3.56
N PRO A 98 -11.86 -13.53 -3.84
CA PRO A 98 -13.02 -13.88 -3.00
C PRO A 98 -12.68 -14.45 -1.60
N TRP A 99 -11.41 -14.73 -1.34
CA TRP A 99 -10.87 -15.13 -0.03
C TRP A 99 -10.41 -13.96 0.82
N GLN A 100 -10.37 -12.74 0.26
CA GLN A 100 -9.91 -11.55 0.96
C GLN A 100 -10.79 -11.29 2.18
N VAL A 101 -10.14 -11.06 3.32
CA VAL A 101 -10.78 -10.62 4.55
C VAL A 101 -10.22 -9.26 4.93
N LEU A 102 -11.09 -8.36 5.37
CA LEU A 102 -10.73 -7.18 6.14
C LEU A 102 -11.24 -7.36 7.57
N PHE A 103 -10.34 -7.31 8.54
CA PHE A 103 -10.71 -7.21 9.94
C PHE A 103 -10.95 -5.74 10.31
N THR A 104 -12.10 -5.51 10.94
CA THR A 104 -12.36 -4.25 11.63
C THR A 104 -12.18 -4.44 13.13
N TYR A 105 -11.59 -3.43 13.78
CA TYR A 105 -11.40 -3.35 15.22
C TYR A 105 -12.04 -2.06 15.73
N ASN A 106 -12.98 -2.18 16.67
CA ASN A 106 -13.76 -1.04 17.20
C ASN A 106 -14.38 -0.14 16.11
N GLY A 107 -14.79 -0.74 14.99
CA GLY A 107 -15.43 -0.04 13.87
C GLY A 107 -14.47 0.60 12.86
N GLY A 108 -13.15 0.50 13.06
CA GLY A 108 -12.14 0.94 12.09
C GLY A 108 -11.44 -0.22 11.39
N ASN A 109 -10.96 0.01 10.18
CA ASN A 109 -10.14 -0.94 9.43
C ASN A 109 -8.83 -1.22 10.18
N TRP A 110 -8.43 -2.50 10.25
CA TRP A 110 -7.29 -2.92 11.08
C TRP A 110 -6.25 -3.72 10.29
N CYS A 111 -6.59 -4.95 9.91
CA CYS A 111 -5.70 -5.90 9.26
C CYS A 111 -6.43 -6.70 8.19
N GLY A 112 -5.68 -7.32 7.29
CA GLY A 112 -6.18 -8.30 6.35
C GLY A 112 -6.24 -9.72 6.91
N GLY A 113 -6.78 -10.62 6.09
CA GLY A 113 -6.79 -12.06 6.32
C GLY A 113 -7.11 -12.82 5.03
N SER A 114 -7.02 -14.15 5.10
CA SER A 114 -7.36 -15.06 4.02
C SER A 114 -8.29 -16.16 4.51
N LEU A 115 -9.50 -16.25 3.94
CA LEU A 115 -10.44 -17.32 4.24
C LEU A 115 -9.90 -18.65 3.70
N ILE A 116 -9.70 -19.65 4.56
CA ILE A 116 -9.16 -20.97 4.18
C ILE A 116 -10.18 -22.10 4.32
N SER A 117 -11.26 -21.88 5.06
CA SER A 117 -12.39 -22.80 5.21
C SER A 117 -13.62 -22.04 5.70
N PRO A 118 -14.83 -22.65 5.86
CA PRO A 118 -16.04 -21.87 6.15
C PRO A 118 -15.94 -21.08 7.45
N ARG A 119 -15.12 -21.52 8.41
CA ARG A 119 -14.97 -20.87 9.71
C ARG A 119 -13.57 -20.39 10.02
N TRP A 120 -12.58 -20.63 9.16
CA TRP A 120 -11.18 -20.38 9.49
C TRP A 120 -10.52 -19.42 8.53
N ILE A 121 -9.81 -18.45 9.10
CA ILE A 121 -9.06 -17.42 8.41
C ILE A 121 -7.61 -17.45 8.89
N ILE A 122 -6.65 -17.34 7.97
CA ILE A 122 -5.24 -17.06 8.29
C ILE A 122 -5.04 -15.55 8.31
N SER A 123 -4.30 -15.04 9.30
CA SER A 123 -3.85 -13.65 9.41
C SER A 123 -2.49 -13.60 10.12
N ALA A 124 -1.98 -12.40 10.39
CA ALA A 124 -0.73 -12.21 11.14
C ALA A 124 -0.99 -12.20 12.66
N ALA A 125 -0.05 -12.70 13.45
CA ALA A 125 -0.18 -12.74 14.91
C ALA A 125 -0.13 -11.35 15.56
N HIS A 126 0.63 -10.41 14.98
CA HIS A 126 0.68 -9.03 15.46
C HIS A 126 -0.66 -8.28 15.27
N CYS A 127 -1.56 -8.79 14.43
CA CYS A 127 -2.91 -8.25 14.25
C CYS A 127 -3.88 -8.67 15.37
N TYR A 128 -3.45 -9.49 16.32
CA TYR A 128 -4.31 -9.98 17.39
C TYR A 128 -4.98 -8.85 18.17
N GLN A 129 -6.29 -8.96 18.31
CA GLN A 129 -7.13 -8.20 19.22
C GLN A 129 -8.08 -9.17 19.93
N PRO A 130 -8.68 -8.80 21.08
CA PRO A 130 -9.69 -9.64 21.71
C PRO A 130 -10.81 -10.04 20.71
N PRO A 131 -11.21 -11.32 20.62
CA PRO A 131 -12.19 -11.79 19.63
C PRO A 131 -13.47 -10.96 19.55
N LYS A 132 -14.02 -10.56 20.70
CA LYS A 132 -15.26 -9.76 20.81
C LYS A 132 -15.17 -8.37 20.17
N THR A 133 -13.96 -7.88 19.90
CA THR A 133 -13.73 -6.57 19.28
C THR A 133 -13.42 -6.66 17.78
N LEU A 134 -13.30 -7.87 17.24
CA LEU A 134 -12.98 -8.11 15.83
C LEU A 134 -14.20 -8.57 15.04
N VAL A 135 -14.38 -7.97 13.87
CA VAL A 135 -15.34 -8.43 12.86
C VAL A 135 -14.59 -8.70 11.57
N ALA A 136 -14.78 -9.90 11.01
CA ALA A 136 -14.32 -10.24 9.68
C ALA A 136 -15.34 -9.74 8.65
N LEU A 137 -14.88 -8.91 7.71
CA LEU A 137 -15.60 -8.47 6.54
C LEU A 137 -15.09 -9.27 5.33
N LEU A 138 -15.98 -10.03 4.70
CA LEU A 138 -15.70 -10.84 3.50
C LEU A 138 -16.56 -10.37 2.33
N GLY A 139 -16.10 -10.59 1.10
CA GLY A 139 -16.88 -10.26 -0.12
C GLY A 139 -16.94 -8.78 -0.46
N GLU A 140 -16.15 -7.96 0.24
CA GLU A 140 -16.02 -6.51 0.07
C GLU A 140 -15.05 -6.16 -1.07
N HIS A 141 -15.39 -5.16 -1.87
CA HIS A 141 -14.50 -4.55 -2.86
C HIS A 141 -14.34 -3.05 -2.66
N ASP A 142 -15.40 -2.30 -2.33
CA ASP A 142 -15.39 -0.84 -2.19
C ASP A 142 -16.01 -0.39 -0.86
N LEU A 143 -15.13 -0.02 0.08
CA LEU A 143 -15.49 0.33 1.46
C LEU A 143 -16.43 1.54 1.60
N LYS A 144 -16.63 2.33 0.54
CA LYS A 144 -17.58 3.46 0.53
C LYS A 144 -18.96 3.07 0.02
N LYS A 145 -19.12 1.88 -0.54
CA LYS A 145 -20.37 1.39 -1.08
C LYS A 145 -20.88 0.24 -0.24
N LYS A 146 -22.19 0.00 -0.36
CA LYS A 146 -22.81 -1.23 0.12
C LYS A 146 -23.21 -2.01 -1.12
N GLU A 147 -22.37 -2.95 -1.50
CA GLU A 147 -22.47 -3.77 -2.71
C GLU A 147 -23.50 -4.89 -2.54
N GLY A 148 -23.80 -5.27 -1.29
CA GLY A 148 -24.73 -6.35 -0.96
C GLY A 148 -24.11 -7.74 -1.06
N THR A 149 -22.81 -7.80 -1.34
CA THR A 149 -21.97 -9.01 -1.41
C THR A 149 -21.34 -9.35 -0.06
N GLU A 150 -21.33 -8.38 0.87
CA GLU A 150 -20.51 -8.40 2.06
C GLU A 150 -21.09 -9.30 3.16
N GLN A 151 -20.20 -10.02 3.83
CA GLN A 151 -20.51 -10.78 5.03
C GLN A 151 -19.73 -10.23 6.21
N HIS A 152 -20.45 -9.69 7.19
CA HIS A 152 -19.89 -9.24 8.45
C HIS A 152 -20.06 -10.36 9.49
N ILE A 153 -18.96 -10.99 9.87
CA ILE A 153 -18.97 -12.15 10.76
C ILE A 153 -18.11 -11.87 11.99
N GLN A 154 -18.71 -12.00 13.17
CA GLN A 154 -18.01 -11.85 14.45
C GLN A 154 -16.94 -12.93 14.61
N VAL A 155 -15.82 -12.57 15.25
CA VAL A 155 -14.77 -13.53 15.61
C VAL A 155 -15.12 -14.23 16.92
N GLU A 156 -15.08 -15.56 16.92
CA GLU A 156 -15.27 -16.40 18.12
C GLU A 156 -13.97 -16.53 18.91
N ALA A 157 -12.88 -16.85 18.20
CA ALA A 157 -11.59 -17.11 18.80
C ALA A 157 -10.46 -16.74 17.84
N ALA A 158 -9.29 -16.43 18.39
CA ALA A 158 -8.09 -16.11 17.64
C ALA A 158 -6.88 -16.77 18.31
N TYR A 159 -6.11 -17.52 17.54
CA TYR A 159 -5.02 -18.39 18.00
C TYR A 159 -3.71 -17.92 17.36
N LYS A 160 -2.93 -17.15 18.10
CA LYS A 160 -1.54 -16.85 17.69
C LYS A 160 -0.73 -18.13 17.71
N HIS A 161 0.21 -18.27 16.78
CA HIS A 161 1.19 -19.36 16.85
C HIS A 161 1.94 -19.29 18.20
N PHE A 162 2.11 -20.44 18.86
CA PHE A 162 2.73 -20.51 20.20
C PHE A 162 4.18 -20.00 20.23
N GLY A 163 4.87 -20.10 19.09
CA GLY A 163 6.22 -19.60 18.91
C GLY A 163 6.33 -18.11 18.59
N TYR A 164 5.22 -17.36 18.50
CA TYR A 164 5.25 -15.95 18.10
C TYR A 164 6.11 -15.08 19.03
N LYS A 165 7.03 -14.31 18.44
CA LYS A 165 7.95 -13.40 19.16
C LYS A 165 7.71 -11.96 18.73
N ASP A 166 7.05 -11.16 19.58
CA ASP A 166 6.64 -9.78 19.26
C ASP A 166 7.78 -8.89 18.73
N LYS A 167 8.99 -8.97 19.31
CA LYS A 167 10.11 -8.11 18.91
C LYS A 167 10.73 -8.50 17.56
N ALA A 168 10.70 -9.78 17.23
CA ALA A 168 11.35 -10.31 16.03
C ALA A 168 10.35 -10.55 14.88
N HIS A 169 9.05 -10.49 15.17
CA HIS A 169 7.98 -10.94 14.28
C HIS A 169 8.18 -12.38 13.76
N ASP A 170 8.95 -13.18 14.48
CA ASP A 170 9.14 -14.61 14.17
C ASP A 170 7.88 -15.36 14.58
N HIS A 171 7.47 -16.33 13.75
CA HIS A 171 6.17 -16.99 13.85
C HIS A 171 4.95 -16.06 13.83
N ASP A 172 5.00 -15.00 13.02
CA ASP A 172 3.90 -14.02 12.89
C ASP A 172 2.72 -14.54 12.06
N ILE A 173 2.05 -15.58 12.56
CA ILE A 173 0.87 -16.17 11.96
C ILE A 173 -0.19 -16.47 13.03
N MET A 174 -1.45 -16.28 12.68
CA MET A 174 -2.60 -16.50 13.54
C MET A 174 -3.74 -17.15 12.76
N LEU A 175 -4.46 -18.05 13.43
CA LEU A 175 -5.74 -18.57 12.94
C LEU A 175 -6.89 -17.87 13.66
N VAL A 176 -7.87 -17.43 12.89
CA VAL A 176 -9.07 -16.77 13.39
C VAL A 176 -10.27 -17.64 13.08
N LYS A 177 -11.04 -17.97 14.12
CA LYS A 177 -12.27 -18.75 14.05
C LYS A 177 -13.48 -17.82 14.01
N LEU A 178 -14.27 -17.91 12.96
CA LEU A 178 -15.52 -17.17 12.80
C LEU A 178 -16.63 -17.76 13.68
N ALA A 179 -17.44 -16.92 14.31
CA ALA A 179 -18.58 -17.33 15.14
C ALA A 179 -19.69 -18.05 14.36
N LYS A 180 -19.77 -17.82 13.05
CA LYS A 180 -20.65 -18.54 12.13
C LYS A 180 -19.89 -18.85 10.84
N PRO A 181 -20.24 -19.93 10.12
CA PRO A 181 -19.64 -20.20 8.83
C PRO A 181 -19.97 -19.11 7.81
N ALA A 182 -18.96 -18.68 7.07
CA ALA A 182 -19.11 -17.88 5.86
C ALA A 182 -19.93 -18.65 4.83
N GLN A 183 -20.84 -17.95 4.16
CA GLN A 183 -21.70 -18.50 3.12
C GLN A 183 -20.97 -18.39 1.79
N TYR A 184 -20.60 -19.52 1.20
CA TYR A 184 -19.86 -19.50 -0.07
C TYR A 184 -20.75 -19.10 -1.23
N ASN A 185 -20.24 -18.19 -2.06
CA ASN A 185 -20.88 -17.70 -3.27
C ASN A 185 -19.80 -17.13 -4.22
N GLN A 186 -20.18 -16.48 -5.31
CA GLN A 186 -19.20 -15.94 -6.27
C GLN A 186 -18.26 -14.86 -5.72
N TYR A 187 -18.58 -14.27 -4.55
CA TYR A 187 -17.82 -13.19 -3.90
C TYR A 187 -17.02 -13.67 -2.67
N VAL A 188 -17.42 -14.81 -2.09
CA VAL A 188 -16.81 -15.39 -0.89
C VAL A 188 -16.48 -16.84 -1.15
N GLN A 189 -15.18 -17.15 -1.27
CA GLN A 189 -14.64 -18.49 -1.49
C GLN A 189 -13.35 -18.67 -0.70
N PRO A 190 -13.05 -19.88 -0.22
CA PRO A 190 -11.77 -20.14 0.43
C PRO A 190 -10.62 -20.21 -0.59
N ILE A 191 -9.41 -19.90 -0.14
CA ILE A 191 -8.17 -20.17 -0.87
C ILE A 191 -7.51 -21.44 -0.32
N PRO A 192 -7.00 -22.36 -1.17
CA PRO A 192 -6.20 -23.49 -0.69
C PRO A 192 -4.90 -23.00 -0.06
N VAL A 193 -4.51 -23.65 1.03
CA VAL A 193 -3.23 -23.40 1.71
C VAL A 193 -2.12 -24.12 0.96
N ALA A 194 -1.06 -23.40 0.56
CA ALA A 194 0.03 -23.96 -0.21
C ALA A 194 0.77 -25.04 0.59
N ARG A 195 0.94 -26.22 -0.03
CA ARG A 195 1.71 -27.32 0.57
C ARG A 195 3.21 -27.22 0.34
N SER A 196 3.59 -26.56 -0.76
CA SER A 196 4.98 -26.26 -1.10
C SER A 196 5.37 -24.86 -0.63
N CYS A 197 6.65 -24.68 -0.37
CA CYS A 197 7.19 -23.38 0.03
C CYS A 197 7.49 -22.48 -1.18
N PRO A 198 7.53 -21.15 -0.97
CA PRO A 198 7.98 -20.16 -1.94
C PRO A 198 9.27 -20.56 -2.67
N THR A 199 9.30 -20.39 -3.99
CA THR A 199 10.51 -20.55 -4.82
C THR A 199 10.94 -19.19 -5.38
N ASP A 200 12.24 -18.94 -5.39
CA ASP A 200 12.84 -17.69 -5.88
C ASP A 200 12.31 -17.28 -7.26
N GLY A 201 11.91 -16.02 -7.39
CA GLY A 201 11.43 -15.43 -8.65
C GLY A 201 10.01 -15.84 -9.05
N ALA A 202 9.35 -16.75 -8.33
CA ALA A 202 7.95 -17.07 -8.60
C ALA A 202 7.08 -15.80 -8.46
N LYS A 203 6.18 -15.62 -9.42
CA LYS A 203 5.26 -14.47 -9.46
C LYS A 203 4.06 -14.75 -8.58
N CYS A 204 3.75 -13.80 -7.72
CA CYS A 204 2.67 -13.89 -6.76
C CYS A 204 1.88 -12.58 -6.77
N LEU A 205 0.67 -12.63 -6.23
CA LEU A 205 -0.21 -11.50 -6.05
C LEU A 205 -0.37 -11.21 -4.56
N VAL A 206 -0.22 -9.96 -4.16
CA VAL A 206 -0.64 -9.47 -2.84
C VAL A 206 -1.85 -8.56 -3.02
N SER A 207 -2.83 -8.67 -2.11
CA SER A 207 -4.02 -7.81 -2.11
C SER A 207 -4.36 -7.29 -0.73
N GLY A 208 -4.97 -6.11 -0.67
CA GLY A 208 -5.40 -5.49 0.58
C GLY A 208 -5.92 -4.06 0.45
N PHE A 209 -6.34 -3.51 1.59
CA PHE A 209 -6.79 -2.12 1.75
C PHE A 209 -5.74 -1.27 2.48
N GLY A 210 -4.48 -1.70 2.44
CA GLY A 210 -3.37 -1.03 3.08
C GLY A 210 -2.92 0.24 2.36
N ASN A 211 -2.00 0.94 3.01
CA ASN A 211 -1.57 2.26 2.63
C ASN A 211 -0.94 2.31 1.23
N VAL A 212 -1.45 3.21 0.41
CA VAL A 212 -1.12 3.37 -1.02
C VAL A 212 0.04 4.32 -1.31
N LEU A 213 0.53 5.08 -0.32
CA LEU A 213 1.56 6.11 -0.56
C LEU A 213 2.95 5.76 0.00
N GLY A 214 3.07 4.73 0.85
CA GLY A 214 4.35 4.23 1.41
C GLY A 214 5.08 5.16 2.40
N TYR A 215 5.09 6.47 2.14
CA TYR A 215 5.69 7.53 2.97
C TYR A 215 4.64 8.39 3.69
N ASN A 216 3.48 8.60 3.07
CA ASN A 216 2.30 9.27 3.64
C ASN A 216 1.19 8.24 3.90
N ALA A 217 0.15 8.62 4.67
CA ALA A 217 -1.00 7.74 4.90
C ALA A 217 -2.15 8.12 3.97
N ARG A 218 -2.42 7.26 2.97
CA ARG A 218 -3.67 7.23 2.21
C ARG A 218 -4.10 5.78 2.16
N TYR A 219 -5.36 5.51 2.47
CA TYR A 219 -5.93 4.17 2.38
C TYR A 219 -6.93 4.20 1.25
N PRO A 220 -6.92 3.19 0.36
CA PRO A 220 -7.81 3.13 -0.78
C PRO A 220 -9.20 2.70 -0.29
N ASP A 221 -10.24 3.17 -0.98
CA ASP A 221 -11.59 2.67 -0.72
C ASP A 221 -11.80 1.31 -1.40
N GLN A 222 -11.24 1.15 -2.61
CA GLN A 222 -11.30 -0.09 -3.39
C GLN A 222 -10.14 -1.03 -3.06
N LEU A 223 -10.40 -2.34 -3.13
CA LEU A 223 -9.40 -3.37 -2.93
C LEU A 223 -8.26 -3.23 -3.96
N GLN A 224 -7.03 -3.26 -3.46
CA GLN A 224 -5.83 -3.10 -4.28
C GLN A 224 -5.09 -4.41 -4.45
N CYS A 225 -4.45 -4.56 -5.61
CA CYS A 225 -3.66 -5.70 -6.03
C CYS A 225 -2.26 -5.26 -6.46
N LEU A 226 -1.26 -6.10 -6.23
CA LEU A 226 0.09 -5.92 -6.74
C LEU A 226 0.74 -7.27 -7.05
N ASP A 227 1.22 -7.41 -8.29
CA ASP A 227 2.09 -8.51 -8.68
C ASP A 227 3.50 -8.30 -8.12
N VAL A 228 4.00 -9.29 -7.39
CA VAL A 228 5.32 -9.28 -6.76
C VAL A 228 6.09 -10.57 -7.04
N PRO A 229 7.39 -10.49 -7.33
CA PRO A 229 8.24 -11.68 -7.36
C PRO A 229 8.63 -12.09 -5.93
N ILE A 230 8.79 -13.39 -5.69
CA ILE A 230 9.50 -13.88 -4.50
C ILE A 230 10.98 -13.51 -4.62
N VAL A 231 11.50 -12.90 -3.55
CA VAL A 231 12.91 -12.51 -3.43
C VAL A 231 13.71 -13.68 -2.86
N SER A 232 14.91 -13.92 -3.39
CA SER A 232 15.76 -15.01 -2.90
C SER A 232 16.04 -14.90 -1.40
N ASP A 233 16.19 -16.03 -0.72
CA ASP A 233 16.53 -16.07 0.71
C ASP A 233 17.81 -15.26 1.01
N SER A 234 18.82 -15.37 0.14
CA SER A 234 20.07 -14.61 0.25
C SER A 234 19.86 -13.10 0.16
N SER A 235 19.06 -12.62 -0.80
CA SER A 235 18.75 -11.21 -0.98
C SER A 235 17.88 -10.69 0.17
N CYS A 236 16.90 -11.47 0.61
CA CYS A 236 16.05 -11.16 1.76
C CYS A 236 16.88 -10.97 3.05
N LYS A 237 17.81 -11.89 3.32
CA LYS A 237 18.74 -11.79 4.46
C LYS A 237 19.73 -10.64 4.32
N ALA A 238 20.16 -10.31 3.10
CA ALA A 238 21.02 -9.16 2.84
C ALA A 238 20.28 -7.83 3.10
N SER A 239 19.00 -7.76 2.74
CA SER A 239 18.11 -6.63 3.03
C SER A 239 17.89 -6.43 4.53
N TYR A 240 17.80 -7.52 5.30
CA TYR A 240 17.52 -7.47 6.74
C TYR A 240 18.49 -8.35 7.56
N PRO A 241 19.76 -7.91 7.74
CA PRO A 241 20.79 -8.73 8.36
C PRO A 241 20.42 -9.21 9.77
N ARG A 242 20.39 -10.54 9.94
CA ARG A 242 20.07 -11.25 11.20
C ARG A 242 18.61 -11.12 11.68
N MET A 243 17.71 -10.61 10.84
CA MET A 243 16.29 -10.44 11.20
C MET A 243 15.37 -11.46 10.52
N ILE A 244 15.82 -12.07 9.42
CA ILE A 244 15.04 -13.07 8.68
C ILE A 244 15.29 -14.47 9.25
N SER A 245 14.25 -15.10 9.78
CA SER A 245 14.26 -16.50 10.20
C SER A 245 13.84 -17.45 9.07
N GLU A 246 13.95 -18.75 9.28
CA GLU A 246 13.47 -19.77 8.34
C GLU A 246 11.95 -19.75 8.12
N ASN A 247 11.22 -19.12 9.05
CA ASN A 247 9.77 -18.98 9.05
C ASN A 247 9.26 -17.77 8.26
N MET A 248 10.18 -17.01 7.68
CA MET A 248 9.92 -15.82 6.89
C MET A 248 10.40 -16.00 5.46
N PHE A 249 9.86 -15.20 4.56
CA PHE A 249 10.40 -14.98 3.23
C PHE A 249 10.06 -13.57 2.77
N CYS A 250 10.76 -13.10 1.73
CA CYS A 250 10.53 -11.78 1.17
C CYS A 250 9.84 -11.87 -0.21
N ALA A 251 9.01 -10.89 -0.51
CA ALA A 251 8.50 -10.66 -1.86
C ALA A 251 8.46 -9.15 -2.17
N GLY A 252 8.60 -8.82 -3.45
CA GLY A 252 8.61 -7.44 -3.93
C GLY A 252 9.89 -7.08 -4.69
N PHE A 253 10.07 -5.78 -4.91
CA PHE A 253 11.12 -5.24 -5.79
C PHE A 253 12.25 -4.64 -4.95
N LEU A 254 13.49 -5.09 -5.15
CA LEU A 254 14.64 -4.58 -4.41
C LEU A 254 14.98 -3.14 -4.77
N GLU A 255 14.57 -2.69 -5.95
CA GLU A 255 14.65 -1.30 -6.39
C GLU A 255 13.79 -0.37 -5.53
N GLY A 256 12.81 -0.92 -4.80
CA GLY A 256 11.81 -0.17 -4.05
C GLY A 256 10.71 0.38 -4.94
N GLY A 257 10.01 1.40 -4.46
CA GLY A 257 8.95 2.10 -5.19
C GLY A 257 7.61 1.37 -5.26
N LYS A 258 7.57 0.06 -4.99
CA LYS A 258 6.34 -0.75 -4.94
C LYS A 258 6.36 -1.79 -3.85
N GLY A 259 5.23 -2.04 -3.19
CA GLY A 259 5.11 -3.10 -2.18
C GLY A 259 3.88 -3.01 -1.30
N SER A 260 3.62 -4.07 -0.53
CA SER A 260 2.62 -4.11 0.54
C SER A 260 2.96 -3.14 1.66
N CYS A 261 1.95 -2.55 2.31
CA CYS A 261 2.16 -1.54 3.33
C CYS A 261 1.24 -1.69 4.56
N LYS A 262 1.29 -0.70 5.46
CA LYS A 262 0.47 -0.67 6.68
C LYS A 262 -1.00 -0.86 6.33
N GLY A 263 -1.68 -1.79 7.00
CA GLY A 263 -3.08 -2.15 6.70
C GLY A 263 -3.23 -3.37 5.79
N ASP A 264 -2.19 -3.77 5.06
CA ASP A 264 -2.17 -5.07 4.36
C ASP A 264 -1.77 -6.22 5.29
N SER A 265 -1.26 -5.91 6.49
CA SER A 265 -0.85 -6.89 7.52
C SER A 265 -1.87 -8.00 7.71
N GLY A 266 -1.43 -9.25 7.64
CA GLY A 266 -2.26 -10.44 7.70
C GLY A 266 -2.96 -10.80 6.39
N GLY A 267 -2.94 -9.91 5.39
CA GLY A 267 -3.48 -10.14 4.06
C GLY A 267 -2.72 -11.21 3.26
N PRO A 268 -3.35 -11.71 2.17
CA PRO A 268 -2.83 -12.82 1.39
C PRO A 268 -1.61 -12.45 0.53
N LEU A 269 -0.66 -13.38 0.42
CA LEU A 269 0.23 -13.50 -0.75
C LEU A 269 0.00 -14.83 -1.44
N ILE A 270 -0.39 -14.77 -2.71
CA ILE A 270 -0.92 -15.89 -3.48
C ILE A 270 -0.02 -16.18 -4.66
N CYS A 271 0.40 -17.43 -4.78
CA CYS A 271 1.18 -17.90 -5.91
C CYS A 271 0.48 -19.13 -6.48
N ASN A 272 0.30 -19.20 -7.80
CA ASN A 272 -0.33 -20.34 -8.48
C ASN A 272 -1.71 -20.73 -7.90
N GLY A 273 -2.49 -19.75 -7.42
CA GLY A 273 -3.82 -20.00 -6.86
C GLY A 273 -3.84 -20.61 -5.46
N GLU A 274 -2.71 -20.63 -4.74
CA GLU A 274 -2.65 -21.07 -3.34
C GLU A 274 -2.05 -19.97 -2.44
N LEU A 275 -2.38 -20.01 -1.16
CA LEU A 275 -1.87 -19.08 -0.15
C LEU A 275 -0.46 -19.49 0.31
N TYR A 276 0.54 -18.71 -0.08
CA TYR A 276 1.96 -18.95 0.23
C TYR A 276 2.43 -18.14 1.44
N GLY A 277 1.84 -16.96 1.67
CA GLY A 277 2.27 -16.05 2.72
C GLY A 277 1.13 -15.25 3.35
N ALA A 278 1.33 -14.83 4.59
CA ALA A 278 0.58 -13.75 5.22
C ALA A 278 1.49 -12.54 5.37
N VAL A 279 1.03 -11.36 4.95
CA VAL A 279 1.78 -10.09 5.08
C VAL A 279 2.13 -9.87 6.55
N SER A 280 3.40 -9.60 6.88
CA SER A 280 3.85 -9.52 8.27
C SER A 280 4.45 -8.15 8.58
N TRP A 281 5.61 -7.83 8.02
CA TRP A 281 6.29 -6.55 8.25
C TRP A 281 7.14 -6.16 7.05
N GLY A 282 7.81 -5.01 7.13
CA GLY A 282 8.77 -4.55 6.14
C GLY A 282 9.65 -3.45 6.72
N GLY A 283 10.45 -2.81 5.87
CA GLY A 283 11.21 -1.63 6.27
C GLY A 283 10.32 -0.52 6.87
N SER A 284 10.92 0.44 7.56
CA SER A 284 10.19 1.57 8.18
C SER A 284 9.28 2.32 7.20
N TYR A 285 9.64 2.27 5.91
CA TYR A 285 8.79 2.67 4.79
C TYR A 285 8.67 1.48 3.84
N CYS A 286 7.43 1.23 3.40
CA CYS A 286 7.04 0.02 2.65
C CYS A 286 7.70 -0.12 1.27
N ILE A 287 8.27 0.97 0.75
CA ILE A 287 8.79 1.08 -0.61
C ILE A 287 10.24 1.57 -0.67
N SER A 288 10.95 1.48 0.46
CA SER A 288 12.37 1.78 0.49
C SER A 288 13.15 0.80 -0.38
N LYS A 289 14.15 1.31 -1.09
CA LYS A 289 15.13 0.49 -1.79
C LYS A 289 15.76 -0.52 -0.82
N ASN A 290 15.96 -1.74 -1.29
CA ASN A 290 16.47 -2.89 -0.54
C ASN A 290 15.61 -3.29 0.68
N SER A 291 14.33 -2.92 0.72
CA SER A 291 13.42 -3.28 1.81
C SER A 291 12.15 -3.98 1.29
N PRO A 292 12.27 -5.21 0.75
CA PRO A 292 11.10 -5.97 0.27
C PRO A 292 10.16 -6.31 1.42
N GLY A 293 8.89 -6.57 1.13
CA GLY A 293 7.91 -7.00 2.13
C GLY A 293 8.28 -8.36 2.71
N VAL A 294 8.07 -8.55 4.01
CA VAL A 294 8.32 -9.80 4.74
C VAL A 294 7.00 -10.46 5.09
N TYR A 295 6.94 -11.77 4.84
CA TYR A 295 5.74 -12.57 4.96
C TYR A 295 6.00 -13.77 5.86
N ALA A 296 5.00 -14.17 6.64
CA ALA A 296 5.01 -15.45 7.33
C ALA A 296 4.91 -16.58 6.30
N LYS A 297 5.84 -17.53 6.33
CA LYS A 297 5.96 -18.64 5.36
C LYS A 297 4.95 -19.75 5.67
N VAL A 298 3.78 -19.72 5.03
CA VAL A 298 2.60 -20.54 5.40
C VAL A 298 2.88 -22.05 5.36
N CYS A 299 3.67 -22.54 4.41
CA CYS A 299 4.04 -23.96 4.29
C CYS A 299 4.73 -24.52 5.56
N ASN A 300 5.35 -23.68 6.40
CA ASN A 300 5.97 -24.13 7.65
C ASN A 300 4.95 -24.41 8.77
N TYR A 301 3.67 -24.09 8.55
CA TYR A 301 2.64 -24.13 9.59
C TYR A 301 1.52 -25.13 9.32
N LEU A 302 1.66 -26.01 8.32
CA LEU A 302 0.58 -26.91 7.89
C LEU A 302 0.08 -27.81 9.04
N ASP A 303 1.00 -28.40 9.81
CA ASP A 303 0.65 -29.26 10.95
C ASP A 303 -0.03 -28.47 12.07
N TRP A 304 0.45 -27.25 12.35
CA TRP A 304 -0.17 -26.37 13.33
C TRP A 304 -1.56 -25.92 12.88
N ILE A 305 -1.72 -25.53 11.61
CA ILE A 305 -3.00 -25.14 11.03
C ILE A 305 -4.00 -26.29 11.16
N LYS A 306 -3.60 -27.49 10.73
CA LYS A 306 -4.43 -28.69 10.84
C LYS A 306 -4.82 -28.95 12.30
N ASN A 307 -3.85 -28.98 13.22
CA ASN A 307 -4.10 -29.24 14.63
C ASN A 307 -5.09 -28.25 15.25
N ILE A 308 -4.95 -26.94 14.99
CA ILE A 308 -5.87 -25.93 15.53
C ILE A 308 -7.27 -26.07 14.92
N THR A 309 -7.35 -26.26 13.60
CA THR A 309 -8.64 -26.32 12.88
C THR A 309 -9.46 -27.58 13.16
N GLU A 310 -8.81 -28.69 13.52
CA GLU A 310 -9.49 -29.96 13.88
C GLU A 310 -9.91 -30.02 15.35
N ASN A 311 -9.19 -29.34 16.25
CA ASN A 311 -9.38 -29.47 17.70
C ASN A 311 -10.10 -28.29 18.36
N ASN A 312 -10.62 -27.33 17.60
CA ASN A 312 -11.33 -26.15 18.13
C ASN A 312 -12.61 -25.86 17.36
#